data_AF-R1G9G9-F1
#
_entry.id   AF-R1G9G9-F1
#
_cell.length_a   1.000
_cell.length_b   1.000
_cell.length_c   1.000
_cell.angle_alpha   90.00
_cell.angle_beta   90.00
_cell.angle_gamma   90.00
#
_symmetry.space_group_name_H-M   'P 1'
#
loop_
_entity.id
_entity.type
_entity.pdbx_description
1 polymer ?
#
loop_
_entity_poly.entity_id
_entity_poly.type
_entity_poly.pdbx_seq_one_letter_code
_entity_poly.pdbx_strand_id
1 'polypeptide(L)'
;MSTTSDLSLPRTAPSVARYHNQSLDLLHVALYTLVDLSDAELDQLQQTCEQENIECGSDPGSVVRIAQPQARFVGQPLRAVFDNHVALPEPLAFDPFYFLVAVDRDWKTKGVLLVALDDENLRCRVDSVLVRARDAGLAVANLQIANEDWAEVKAGYRITGGNGEEDEEDEEDDGDEDNEENEGGDGVQRNALNATSPAPAHT
;
A
#
# COMPACT_ATOMS: atom_id res chain seq x y z
N MET A 1 -24.11 -20.73 0.86
CA MET A 1 -24.15 -20.48 2.31
C MET A 1 -22.85 -19.79 2.67
N SER A 2 -22.90 -18.50 3.02
CA SER A 2 -21.71 -17.75 3.44
C SER A 2 -21.42 -18.10 4.89
N THR A 3 -20.46 -19.00 5.11
CA THR A 3 -19.87 -19.20 6.43
C THR A 3 -18.94 -18.04 6.69
N THR A 4 -19.32 -17.12 7.57
CA THR A 4 -18.46 -16.02 8.01
C THR A 4 -17.24 -16.62 8.70
N SER A 5 -16.05 -16.42 8.17
CA SER A 5 -14.80 -16.92 8.77
C SER A 5 -14.59 -16.30 10.16
N ASP A 6 -14.09 -17.09 11.11
CA ASP A 6 -13.70 -16.58 12.42
C ASP A 6 -12.41 -15.76 12.29
N LEU A 7 -12.52 -14.45 12.50
CA LEU A 7 -11.43 -13.49 12.42
C LEU A 7 -10.82 -13.16 13.80
N SER A 8 -11.12 -13.93 14.84
CA SER A 8 -10.54 -13.70 16.16
C SER A 8 -9.04 -14.02 16.18
N LEU A 9 -8.27 -13.12 16.79
CA LEU A 9 -6.83 -13.24 17.00
C LEU A 9 -6.50 -13.31 18.50
N PRO A 10 -5.37 -13.94 18.88
CA PRO A 10 -4.83 -13.82 20.24
C PRO A 10 -4.59 -12.34 20.57
N ARG A 11 -4.72 -11.96 21.84
CA ARG A 11 -4.44 -10.56 22.25
C ARG A 11 -2.97 -10.17 22.11
N THR A 12 -2.08 -11.15 22.11
CA THR A 12 -0.63 -10.95 22.11
C THR A 12 0.08 -12.02 21.29
N ALA A 13 1.23 -11.69 20.71
CA ALA A 13 2.12 -12.60 19.98
C ALA A 13 3.54 -12.65 20.59
N PRO A 14 3.75 -13.22 21.79
CA PRO A 14 5.04 -13.12 22.49
C PRO A 14 6.25 -13.68 21.70
N SER A 15 6.01 -14.57 20.73
CA SER A 15 7.05 -15.11 19.86
C SER A 15 7.75 -14.05 19.01
N VAL A 16 7.10 -12.92 18.69
CA VAL A 16 7.72 -11.84 17.92
C VAL A 16 8.69 -10.99 18.74
N ALA A 17 8.64 -11.10 20.08
CA ALA A 17 9.55 -10.38 20.99
C ALA A 17 11.04 -10.62 20.71
N ARG A 18 11.37 -11.78 20.12
CA ARG A 18 12.75 -12.13 19.75
C ARG A 18 13.35 -11.20 18.68
N TYR A 19 12.52 -10.44 17.96
CA TYR A 19 12.93 -9.57 16.87
C TYR A 19 13.12 -8.11 17.28
N HIS A 20 12.68 -7.67 18.47
CA HIS A 20 12.72 -6.25 18.88
C HIS A 20 14.12 -5.61 18.86
N ASN A 21 15.17 -6.43 19.02
CA ASN A 21 16.56 -5.96 19.05
C ASN A 21 17.33 -6.36 17.77
N GLN A 22 16.64 -6.86 16.75
CA GLN A 22 17.25 -7.26 15.49
C GLN A 22 17.12 -6.12 14.48
N SER A 23 18.21 -5.80 13.78
CA SER A 23 18.12 -4.98 12.57
C SER A 23 17.59 -5.89 11.48
N LEU A 24 16.29 -5.80 11.21
CA LEU A 24 15.70 -6.49 10.08
C LEU A 24 15.86 -5.60 8.85
N ASP A 25 16.25 -6.20 7.73
CA ASP A 25 16.08 -5.56 6.43
C ASP A 25 14.58 -5.32 6.18
N LEU A 26 14.24 -4.47 5.22
CA LEU A 26 12.85 -4.32 4.77
C LEU A 26 12.40 -5.62 4.11
N LEU A 27 11.87 -6.53 4.92
CA LEU A 27 11.40 -7.84 4.49
C LEU A 27 10.03 -7.72 3.80
N HIS A 28 9.76 -8.67 2.91
CA HIS A 28 8.46 -8.75 2.25
C HIS A 28 7.33 -9.03 3.25
N VAL A 29 6.19 -8.41 3.04
CA VAL A 29 4.96 -8.68 3.78
C VAL A 29 4.30 -9.92 3.20
N ALA A 30 3.99 -10.88 4.06
CA ALA A 30 3.35 -12.12 3.64
C ALA A 30 1.86 -11.89 3.31
N LEU A 31 1.42 -12.36 2.14
CA LEU A 31 0.02 -12.38 1.73
C LEU A 31 -0.57 -13.79 1.84
N TYR A 32 -1.64 -13.91 2.62
CA TYR A 32 -2.42 -15.13 2.82
C TYR A 32 -3.86 -14.97 2.33
N THR A 33 -4.60 -16.08 2.25
CA THR A 33 -6.05 -16.05 1.97
C THR A 33 -6.82 -17.08 2.79
N LEU A 34 -7.94 -16.65 3.38
CA LEU A 34 -8.95 -17.51 4.02
C LEU A 34 -10.07 -17.90 3.04
N VAL A 35 -10.13 -17.22 1.88
CA VAL A 35 -11.08 -17.49 0.83
C VAL A 35 -10.42 -18.23 -0.33
N ASP A 36 -11.23 -18.99 -1.04
CA ASP A 36 -10.77 -19.78 -2.16
C ASP A 36 -10.56 -18.86 -3.38
N LEU A 37 -9.29 -18.57 -3.67
CA LEU A 37 -8.83 -17.81 -4.84
C LEU A 37 -7.96 -18.74 -5.69
N SER A 38 -8.22 -18.74 -7.00
CA SER A 38 -7.32 -19.35 -7.99
C SER A 38 -5.93 -18.72 -7.95
N ASP A 39 -4.94 -19.36 -8.57
CA ASP A 39 -3.59 -18.79 -8.65
C ASP A 39 -3.61 -17.42 -9.34
N ALA A 40 -4.34 -17.28 -10.44
CA ALA A 40 -4.47 -16.02 -11.16
C ALA A 40 -5.15 -14.91 -10.32
N GLU A 41 -6.17 -15.25 -9.53
CA GLU A 41 -6.82 -14.28 -8.63
C GLU A 41 -5.90 -13.87 -7.47
N LEU A 42 -5.08 -14.79 -6.96
CA LEU A 42 -4.14 -14.53 -5.89
C LEU A 42 -2.95 -13.68 -6.38
N ASP A 43 -2.46 -13.94 -7.59
CA ASP A 43 -1.46 -13.10 -8.26
C ASP A 43 -2.01 -11.70 -8.52
N GLN A 44 -3.27 -11.60 -8.99
CA GLN A 44 -3.93 -10.31 -9.16
C GLN A 44 -4.05 -9.57 -7.83
N LEU A 45 -4.42 -10.26 -6.75
CA LEU A 45 -4.50 -9.65 -5.43
C LEU A 45 -3.14 -9.11 -4.97
N GLN A 46 -2.06 -9.87 -5.13
CA GLN A 46 -0.71 -9.41 -4.79
C GLN A 46 -0.34 -8.16 -5.59
N GLN A 47 -0.57 -8.16 -6.91
CA GLN A 47 -0.31 -7.00 -7.77
C GLN A 47 -1.11 -5.78 -7.34
N THR A 48 -2.40 -5.95 -7.02
CA THR A 48 -3.21 -4.87 -6.50
C THR A 48 -2.66 -4.37 -5.17
N CYS A 49 -2.24 -5.25 -4.27
CA CYS A 49 -1.65 -4.85 -2.98
C CYS A 49 -0.39 -4.01 -3.07
N GLU A 50 0.33 -4.02 -4.20
CA GLU A 50 1.54 -3.22 -4.40
C GLU A 50 1.31 -1.97 -5.25
N GLN A 51 0.08 -1.72 -5.69
CA GLN A 51 -0.19 -0.70 -6.70
C GLN A 51 0.31 0.70 -6.27
N GLU A 52 -0.07 1.16 -5.08
CA GLU A 52 0.37 2.47 -4.57
C GLU A 52 1.89 2.54 -4.35
N ASN A 53 2.53 1.46 -3.90
CA ASN A 53 3.99 1.43 -3.76
C ASN A 53 4.70 1.59 -5.10
N ILE A 54 4.16 0.96 -6.15
CA ILE A 54 4.71 1.02 -7.50
C ILE A 54 4.54 2.43 -8.07
N GLU A 55 3.39 3.06 -7.85
CA GLU A 55 3.15 4.45 -8.22
C GLU A 55 4.10 5.41 -7.48
N CYS A 56 4.48 5.08 -6.24
CA CYS A 56 5.52 5.74 -5.46
C CYS A 56 6.97 5.32 -5.80
N GLY A 57 7.19 4.53 -6.86
CA GLY A 57 8.51 4.19 -7.40
C GLY A 57 9.14 2.89 -6.90
N SER A 58 8.39 2.01 -6.22
CA SER A 58 8.86 0.68 -5.82
C SER A 58 8.81 -0.32 -6.98
N ASP A 59 9.71 -1.30 -6.99
CA ASP A 59 9.66 -2.39 -7.96
C ASP A 59 8.49 -3.36 -7.65
N PRO A 60 7.81 -3.93 -8.67
CA PRO A 60 6.80 -4.97 -8.45
C PRO A 60 7.37 -6.19 -7.69
N GLY A 61 6.64 -6.71 -6.71
CA GLY A 61 7.03 -7.83 -5.86
C GLY A 61 8.09 -7.50 -4.81
N SER A 62 8.34 -6.21 -4.54
CA SER A 62 9.32 -5.76 -3.55
C SER A 62 8.74 -5.62 -2.15
N VAL A 63 7.44 -5.36 -1.99
CA VAL A 63 6.82 -5.12 -0.68
C VAL A 63 5.94 -6.28 -0.28
N VAL A 64 5.03 -6.73 -1.14
CA VAL A 64 4.05 -7.78 -0.82
C VAL A 64 4.36 -9.04 -1.62
N ARG A 65 4.37 -10.20 -0.93
CA ARG A 65 4.57 -11.49 -1.58
C ARG A 65 3.61 -12.54 -1.08
N ILE A 66 3.12 -13.38 -1.99
CA ILE A 66 2.33 -14.57 -1.66
C ILE A 66 3.15 -15.46 -0.71
N ALA A 67 2.56 -15.77 0.45
CA ALA A 67 3.26 -16.50 1.49
C ALA A 67 3.68 -17.92 1.04
N GLN A 68 4.87 -18.34 1.46
CA GLN A 68 5.41 -19.67 1.18
C GLN A 68 5.81 -20.36 2.50
N PRO A 69 5.70 -21.71 2.60
CA PRO A 69 5.21 -22.65 1.57
C PRO A 69 3.69 -22.71 1.47
N GLN A 70 2.95 -22.02 2.35
CA GLN A 70 1.49 -22.09 2.41
C GLN A 70 0.88 -20.68 2.52
N ALA A 71 0.15 -20.27 1.48
CA ALA A 71 -0.66 -19.05 1.48
C ALA A 71 -2.16 -19.30 1.71
N ARG A 72 -2.65 -20.50 1.38
CA ARG A 72 -4.09 -20.81 1.35
C ARG A 72 -4.53 -21.51 2.63
N PHE A 73 -5.45 -20.85 3.33
CA PHE A 73 -6.09 -21.29 4.58
C PHE A 73 -7.62 -21.30 4.39
N VAL A 74 -8.07 -21.81 3.24
CA VAL A 74 -9.48 -21.78 2.83
C VAL A 74 -10.40 -22.37 3.89
N GLY A 75 -11.36 -21.58 4.36
CA GLY A 75 -12.34 -22.00 5.36
C GLY A 75 -11.78 -22.22 6.78
N GLN A 76 -10.50 -21.91 7.01
CA GLN A 76 -9.89 -21.95 8.33
C GLN A 76 -10.09 -20.61 9.07
N PRO A 77 -10.02 -20.59 10.41
CA PRO A 77 -10.00 -19.34 11.16
C PRO A 77 -8.73 -18.54 10.87
N LEU A 78 -8.80 -17.22 11.03
CA LEU A 78 -7.63 -16.32 10.93
C LEU A 78 -6.49 -16.74 11.88
N ARG A 79 -6.85 -17.36 13.00
CA ARG A 79 -5.91 -17.95 13.94
C ARG A 79 -4.92 -18.94 13.28
N ALA A 80 -5.35 -19.69 12.27
CA ALA A 80 -4.47 -20.63 11.57
C ALA A 80 -3.37 -19.91 10.78
N VAL A 81 -3.70 -18.76 10.17
CA VAL A 81 -2.71 -17.90 9.49
C VAL A 81 -1.72 -17.32 10.51
N PHE A 82 -2.23 -16.82 11.64
CA PHE A 82 -1.40 -16.33 12.74
C PHE A 82 -0.39 -17.39 13.20
N ASP A 83 -0.86 -18.60 13.53
CA ASP A 83 0.00 -19.67 14.05
C ASP A 83 1.05 -20.09 13.02
N ASN A 84 0.70 -20.09 11.72
CA ASN A 84 1.65 -20.35 10.64
C ASN A 84 2.69 -19.23 10.49
N HIS A 85 2.27 -17.97 10.52
CA HIS A 85 3.15 -16.83 10.30
C HIS A 85 4.19 -16.69 11.42
N VAL A 86 3.79 -16.82 12.68
CA VAL A 86 4.74 -16.77 13.81
C VAL A 86 5.70 -17.96 13.87
N ALA A 87 5.36 -19.06 13.17
CA ALA A 87 6.16 -20.27 13.08
C ALA A 87 7.11 -20.30 11.88
N LEU A 88 7.16 -19.23 11.07
CA LEU A 88 8.07 -19.15 9.93
C LEU A 88 9.54 -19.34 10.37
N PRO A 89 10.32 -20.14 9.63
CA PRO A 89 11.70 -20.45 9.99
C PRO A 89 12.64 -19.26 9.71
N GLU A 90 13.80 -19.28 10.36
CA GLU A 90 14.92 -18.39 10.04
C GLU A 90 15.79 -18.98 8.90
N PRO A 91 16.44 -18.14 8.07
CA PRO A 91 16.33 -16.67 8.04
C PRO A 91 14.95 -16.22 7.57
N LEU A 92 14.49 -15.08 8.06
CA LEU A 92 13.17 -14.57 7.73
C LEU A 92 13.09 -14.18 6.26
N ALA A 93 12.17 -14.80 5.53
CA ALA A 93 11.80 -14.39 4.18
C ALA A 93 10.69 -13.32 4.18
N PHE A 94 9.98 -13.19 5.31
CA PHE A 94 8.85 -12.30 5.47
C PHE A 94 8.96 -11.50 6.76
N ASP A 95 8.36 -10.31 6.75
CA ASP A 95 8.22 -9.44 7.90
C ASP A 95 7.56 -10.22 9.06
N PRO A 96 8.15 -10.22 10.27
CA PRO A 96 7.62 -10.98 11.40
C PRO A 96 6.53 -10.24 12.20
N PHE A 97 6.31 -8.95 11.93
CA PHE A 97 5.40 -8.08 12.65
C PHE A 97 4.11 -7.84 11.87
N TYR A 98 4.15 -7.86 10.54
CA TYR A 98 3.02 -7.53 9.68
C TYR A 98 2.73 -8.60 8.62
N PHE A 99 1.44 -8.88 8.42
CA PHE A 99 0.99 -9.70 7.28
C PHE A 99 -0.40 -9.29 6.79
N LEU A 100 -0.70 -9.67 5.56
CA LEU A 100 -1.96 -9.38 4.86
C LEU A 100 -2.78 -10.65 4.67
N VAL A 101 -4.11 -10.54 4.78
CA VAL A 101 -5.03 -11.66 4.58
C VAL A 101 -6.26 -11.25 3.78
N ALA A 102 -6.53 -11.93 2.67
CA ALA A 102 -7.85 -11.89 2.05
C ALA A 102 -8.87 -12.71 2.86
N VAL A 103 -9.84 -12.03 3.44
CA VAL A 103 -10.89 -12.64 4.29
C VAL A 103 -12.24 -12.75 3.60
N ASP A 104 -12.44 -12.06 2.47
CA ASP A 104 -13.65 -12.09 1.65
C ASP A 104 -13.29 -12.24 0.17
N ARG A 105 -14.15 -12.90 -0.62
CA ARG A 105 -13.94 -13.07 -2.06
C ARG A 105 -14.03 -11.74 -2.80
N ASP A 106 -14.81 -10.80 -2.29
CA ASP A 106 -14.96 -9.47 -2.84
C ASP A 106 -13.90 -8.50 -2.28
N TRP A 107 -12.65 -8.95 -2.23
CA TRP A 107 -11.52 -8.21 -1.67
C TRP A 107 -11.23 -6.89 -2.41
N LYS A 108 -11.69 -6.75 -3.66
CA LYS A 108 -11.54 -5.52 -4.45
C LYS A 108 -12.31 -4.36 -3.83
N THR A 109 -13.50 -4.63 -3.29
CA THR A 109 -14.37 -3.62 -2.68
C THR A 109 -14.24 -3.60 -1.16
N LYS A 110 -14.11 -4.78 -0.54
CA LYS A 110 -14.05 -4.93 0.93
C LYS A 110 -12.65 -4.84 1.50
N GLY A 111 -11.64 -4.86 0.64
CA GLY A 111 -10.25 -4.77 1.03
C GLY A 111 -9.66 -6.08 1.56
N VAL A 112 -8.47 -5.93 2.15
CA VAL A 112 -7.71 -7.00 2.82
C VAL A 112 -7.50 -6.64 4.28
N LEU A 113 -7.35 -7.67 5.12
CA LEU A 113 -7.04 -7.48 6.53
C LEU A 113 -5.52 -7.36 6.71
N LEU A 114 -5.07 -6.19 7.15
CA LEU A 114 -3.71 -5.98 7.65
C LEU A 114 -3.67 -6.32 9.14
N VAL A 115 -2.75 -7.22 9.52
CA VAL A 115 -2.55 -7.65 10.90
C VAL A 115 -1.19 -7.17 11.39
N ALA A 116 -1.17 -6.54 12.56
CA ALA A 116 0.03 -6.20 13.30
C ALA A 116 0.18 -7.14 14.50
N LEU A 117 1.40 -7.64 14.73
CA LEU A 117 1.73 -8.58 15.80
C LEU A 117 2.47 -7.93 16.98
N ASP A 118 2.82 -6.66 16.83
CA ASP A 118 3.41 -5.86 17.88
C ASP A 118 2.84 -4.44 17.85
N ASP A 119 2.96 -3.74 18.98
CA ASP A 119 2.68 -2.31 19.07
C ASP A 119 3.98 -1.51 19.16
N GLU A 120 3.87 -0.20 18.93
CA GLU A 120 4.95 0.78 19.11
C GLU A 120 5.62 0.74 20.49
N ASN A 121 4.95 0.16 21.50
CA ASN A 121 5.46 0.00 22.85
C ASN A 121 6.20 -1.33 23.07
N LEU A 122 6.38 -2.16 22.03
CA LEU A 122 7.06 -3.44 22.05
C LEU A 122 6.46 -4.43 23.05
N ARG A 123 5.13 -4.44 23.17
CA ARG A 123 4.35 -5.29 24.10
C ARG A 123 3.75 -6.51 23.42
N CYS A 124 4.11 -6.75 22.17
CA CYS A 124 3.62 -7.81 21.30
C CYS A 124 2.10 -7.82 21.21
N ARG A 125 1.45 -6.65 21.18
CA ARG A 125 -0.01 -6.55 21.07
C ARG A 125 -0.43 -6.82 19.64
N VAL A 126 -1.42 -7.68 19.50
CA VAL A 126 -1.98 -8.00 18.18
C VAL A 126 -3.17 -7.11 17.91
N ASP A 127 -3.22 -6.53 16.73
CA ASP A 127 -4.35 -5.74 16.23
C ASP A 127 -4.52 -5.95 14.72
N SER A 128 -5.64 -5.50 14.17
CA SER A 128 -5.90 -5.63 12.73
C SER A 128 -6.83 -4.55 12.21
N VAL A 129 -6.71 -4.24 10.92
CA VAL A 129 -7.55 -3.27 10.23
C VAL A 129 -7.83 -3.71 8.79
N LEU A 130 -9.06 -3.49 8.31
CA LEU A 130 -9.39 -3.67 6.89
C LEU A 130 -8.95 -2.42 6.12
N VAL A 131 -8.14 -2.63 5.09
CA VAL A 131 -7.60 -1.57 4.21
C VAL A 131 -7.95 -1.88 2.76
N ARG A 132 -8.05 -0.85 1.91
CA ARG A 132 -8.23 -1.07 0.46
C ARG A 132 -7.06 -1.91 -0.05
N ALA A 133 -7.36 -2.86 -0.94
CA ALA A 133 -6.32 -3.74 -1.46
C ALA A 133 -5.17 -2.91 -2.07
N ARG A 134 -5.50 -1.88 -2.88
CA ARG A 134 -4.50 -1.00 -3.53
C ARG A 134 -3.51 -0.32 -2.57
N ASP A 135 -3.97 0.07 -1.39
CA ASP A 135 -3.16 0.83 -0.43
C ASP A 135 -2.35 -0.07 0.52
N ALA A 136 -2.63 -1.38 0.54
CA ALA A 136 -2.18 -2.27 1.60
C ALA A 136 -0.64 -2.33 1.71
N GLY A 137 0.06 -2.42 0.58
CA GLY A 137 1.52 -2.42 0.58
C GLY A 137 2.10 -1.08 1.01
N LEU A 138 1.47 0.04 0.67
CA LEU A 138 1.97 1.38 1.03
C LEU A 138 1.84 1.61 2.53
N ALA A 139 0.68 1.24 3.10
CA ALA A 139 0.45 1.29 4.53
C ALA A 139 1.52 0.48 5.30
N VAL A 140 1.86 -0.74 4.84
CA VAL A 140 2.89 -1.53 5.52
C VAL A 140 4.30 -0.97 5.31
N ALA A 141 4.62 -0.49 4.11
CA ALA A 141 5.91 0.13 3.85
C ALA A 141 6.15 1.34 4.78
N ASN A 142 5.14 2.18 4.98
CA ASN A 142 5.20 3.31 5.92
C ASN A 142 5.42 2.84 7.36
N LEU A 143 4.76 1.77 7.79
CA LEU A 143 4.97 1.17 9.13
C LEU A 143 6.40 0.63 9.28
N GLN A 144 6.94 -0.05 8.27
CA GLN A 144 8.27 -0.66 8.32
C GLN A 144 9.39 0.39 8.44
N ILE A 145 9.23 1.55 7.82
CA ILE A 145 10.21 2.66 7.89
C ILE A 145 9.88 3.68 9.00
N ALA A 146 8.84 3.42 9.80
CA ALA A 146 8.33 4.34 10.83
C ALA A 146 8.00 5.75 10.30
N ASN A 147 7.48 5.83 9.07
CA ASN A 147 6.91 7.06 8.53
C ASN A 147 5.51 7.33 9.09
N GLU A 148 4.76 6.26 9.36
CA GLU A 148 3.46 6.30 10.04
C GLU A 148 3.45 5.32 11.22
N ASP A 149 2.68 5.63 12.26
CA ASP A 149 2.37 4.69 13.33
C ASP A 149 1.06 3.91 13.07
N TRP A 150 0.80 2.90 13.92
CA TRP A 150 -0.38 2.04 13.75
C TRP A 150 -1.72 2.79 13.95
N ALA A 151 -1.74 3.86 14.74
CA ALA A 151 -2.93 4.67 14.92
C ALA A 151 -3.20 5.53 13.67
N GLU A 152 -2.16 6.11 13.09
CA GLU A 152 -2.22 6.86 11.81
C GLU A 152 -2.70 5.95 10.67
N VAL A 153 -2.16 4.74 10.54
CA VAL A 153 -2.62 3.78 9.52
C VAL A 153 -4.11 3.45 9.68
N LYS A 154 -4.58 3.23 10.91
CA LYS A 154 -6.01 2.96 11.16
C LYS A 154 -6.90 4.17 10.93
N ALA A 155 -6.37 5.39 11.00
CA ALA A 155 -7.12 6.59 10.70
C ALA A 155 -7.18 6.86 9.19
N GLY A 156 -6.07 6.64 8.47
CA GLY A 156 -5.94 6.95 7.04
C GLY A 156 -6.46 5.88 6.09
N TYR A 157 -6.24 4.59 6.36
CA TYR A 157 -6.50 3.51 5.39
C TYR A 157 -7.74 2.65 5.69
N ARG A 158 -8.37 2.86 6.86
CA ARG A 158 -9.44 1.99 7.31
C ARG A 158 -10.68 2.15 6.44
N ILE A 159 -11.13 1.04 5.86
CA ILE A 159 -12.46 0.98 5.25
C ILE A 159 -13.50 0.99 6.37
N THR A 160 -14.28 2.06 6.46
CA THR A 160 -15.53 2.06 7.23
C THR A 160 -16.63 1.51 6.32
N GLY A 161 -17.51 0.65 6.84
CA GLY A 161 -18.53 -0.06 6.04
C GLY A 161 -19.64 0.83 5.46
N GLY A 162 -19.34 2.07 5.10
CA GLY A 162 -20.18 2.96 4.33
C GLY A 162 -20.04 2.65 2.84
N ASN A 163 -21.17 2.37 2.22
CA ASN A 163 -21.31 2.17 0.79
C ASN A 163 -20.87 3.44 0.05
N GLY A 164 -19.76 3.36 -0.71
CA GLY A 164 -19.36 4.25 -1.81
C GLY A 164 -19.44 5.76 -1.57
N GLU A 165 -18.29 6.38 -1.33
CA GLU A 165 -17.97 7.66 -1.97
C GLU A 165 -16.59 7.44 -2.59
N GLU A 166 -16.58 7.40 -3.93
CA GLU A 166 -15.37 7.58 -4.72
C GLU A 166 -14.83 8.94 -4.30
N ASP A 167 -13.55 9.00 -3.93
CA ASP A 167 -12.87 10.26 -3.70
C ASP A 167 -12.96 11.04 -5.03
N GLU A 168 -13.91 11.97 -5.14
CA GLU A 168 -13.98 12.91 -6.26
C GLU A 168 -12.70 13.74 -6.21
N GLU A 169 -11.79 13.49 -7.14
CA GLU A 169 -10.66 14.36 -7.41
C GLU A 169 -11.25 15.73 -7.75
N ASP A 170 -11.00 16.73 -6.90
CA ASP A 170 -11.31 18.14 -7.18
C ASP A 170 -10.54 18.56 -8.45
N GLU A 171 -11.16 18.44 -9.62
CA GLU A 171 -10.71 19.13 -10.83
C GLU A 171 -10.94 20.63 -10.62
N GLU A 172 -9.87 21.36 -10.29
CA GLU A 172 -9.86 22.82 -10.33
C GLU A 172 -10.09 23.29 -11.79
N ASP A 173 -11.36 23.58 -12.09
CA ASP A 173 -11.85 24.24 -13.30
C ASP A 173 -11.45 25.73 -13.26
N ASP A 174 -10.21 26.04 -13.66
CA ASP A 174 -9.79 27.41 -13.98
C ASP A 174 -10.30 27.81 -15.37
N GLY A 175 -11.62 27.90 -15.51
CA GLY A 175 -12.28 28.58 -16.60
C GLY A 175 -12.41 30.07 -16.27
N ASP A 176 -11.55 30.91 -16.86
CA ASP A 176 -11.86 32.34 -17.02
C ASP A 176 -11.73 32.72 -18.49
N GLU A 177 -12.89 32.90 -19.10
CA GLU A 177 -13.10 33.30 -20.48
C GLU A 177 -12.72 34.77 -20.68
N ASP A 178 -12.13 34.98 -21.85
CA ASP A 178 -11.91 36.22 -22.59
C ASP A 178 -12.80 37.42 -22.20
N ASN A 179 -12.16 38.59 -22.03
CA ASN A 179 -12.82 39.85 -22.31
C ASN A 179 -11.91 40.75 -23.16
N GLU A 180 -12.35 40.94 -24.41
CA GLU A 180 -11.76 41.82 -25.41
C GLU A 180 -11.99 43.31 -25.11
N GLU A 181 -11.21 44.12 -25.84
CA GLU A 181 -11.42 45.53 -26.19
C GLU A 181 -10.95 46.60 -25.18
N ASN A 182 -9.87 47.31 -25.54
CA ASN A 182 -10.05 48.67 -26.05
C ASN A 182 -8.83 49.19 -26.84
N GLU A 183 -9.14 50.01 -27.84
CA GLU A 183 -8.31 50.56 -28.91
C GLU A 183 -7.35 51.70 -28.49
N GLY A 184 -6.31 51.90 -29.32
CA GLY A 184 -5.89 53.24 -29.76
C GLY A 184 -4.54 53.74 -29.24
N GLY A 185 -3.57 53.92 -30.15
CA GLY A 185 -2.34 54.67 -29.84
C GLY A 185 -1.22 54.59 -30.87
N ASP A 186 -1.36 55.39 -31.91
CA ASP A 186 -0.44 55.63 -33.03
C ASP A 186 1.00 56.05 -32.60
N GLY A 187 2.02 55.58 -33.34
CA GLY A 187 3.17 56.41 -33.68
C GLY A 187 4.60 56.04 -33.20
N VAL A 188 5.43 55.64 -34.18
CA VAL A 188 6.76 56.21 -34.52
C VAL A 188 8.08 55.52 -34.04
N GLN A 189 8.76 54.94 -35.05
CA GLN A 189 10.22 54.92 -35.40
C GLN A 189 11.24 53.87 -34.87
N ARG A 190 11.62 52.98 -35.80
CA ARG A 190 12.96 52.77 -36.44
C ARG A 190 14.26 52.76 -35.60
N ASN A 191 14.97 51.63 -35.64
CA ASN A 191 16.38 51.43 -36.08
C ASN A 191 16.73 49.92 -35.91
N ALA A 192 17.13 49.12 -36.90
CA ALA A 192 18.30 49.11 -37.79
C ALA A 192 19.54 48.33 -37.24
N LEU A 193 19.89 47.25 -37.98
CA LEU A 193 21.23 46.62 -38.20
C LEU A 193 21.78 45.68 -37.09
N ASN A 194 22.01 44.37 -37.31
CA ASN A 194 22.91 43.61 -38.23
C ASN A 194 24.24 43.20 -37.55
N ALA A 195 24.50 41.89 -37.44
CA ALA A 195 25.80 41.18 -37.43
C ALA A 195 25.65 39.80 -36.72
N THR A 196 26.35 38.68 -36.96
CA THR A 196 27.23 38.15 -38.01
C THR A 196 27.66 36.74 -37.53
N SER A 197 27.38 35.69 -38.32
CA SER A 197 28.16 34.44 -38.57
C SER A 197 28.68 33.46 -37.46
N PRO A 198 29.06 32.21 -37.86
CA PRO A 198 29.06 30.99 -37.02
C PRO A 198 30.44 30.33 -36.72
N ALA A 199 30.39 29.29 -35.87
CA ALA A 199 31.31 28.12 -35.70
C ALA A 199 32.77 28.42 -35.20
N PRO A 200 33.53 27.47 -34.60
CA PRO A 200 33.77 26.12 -35.13
C PRO A 200 33.84 24.95 -34.11
N ALA A 201 33.98 23.76 -34.71
CA ALA A 201 34.22 22.45 -34.11
C ALA A 201 35.57 22.34 -33.38
N HIS A 202 35.63 21.43 -32.41
CA HIS A 202 36.88 20.88 -31.89
C HIS A 202 36.86 19.36 -31.94
N THR A 203 37.82 18.83 -32.71
CA THR A 203 38.62 17.66 -32.32
C THR A 203 39.89 18.20 -31.69
#